data_AF-A0A838VKU9-F1
#
_entry.id   AF-A0A838VKU9-F1
#
_cell.length_a   1.000
_cell.length_b   1.000
_cell.length_c   1.000
_cell.angle_alpha   90.00
_cell.angle_beta   90.00
_cell.angle_gamma   90.00
#
_symmetry.space_group_name_H-M   'P 1'
#
loop_
_entity.id
_entity.type
_entity.pdbx_description
1 polymer ?
#
loop_
_entity_poly.entity_id
_entity_poly.type
_entity_poly.pdbx_seq_one_letter_code
_entity_poly.pdbx_strand_id
1 'polypeptide(L)'
;MAVNIFDANFYRAANRDLATAGLTTDAQVWSHFQTYGVNEGRAFSPFIDLNLYRASNSDLSGLNNQQLFAHLQNYGIREDRHFSNLIDLDFYRQANSDLSKFSSEQAFQHLQTYGVSERRQFSPFIDLKFYRQSNPDLSKLDYASALQHLEIYGLSEGRQFSPLIDLNFYRQVNSDLSKFNHTSALQHLESYGLSEGREFSPIFSVNYYKAHNPDLVGMTNSQLLNHYELYGIKEGRQVEPTLNGQIALGMNPTPEHDLIYRGGKTIANLNFYNIYLGGSNWDHHDIQQIDASLSAAMSDRRLNSIVSQYFPGQKITSNFLGSRVTEDPVPSEVSKQYIETLISRMGSQGEFKGFDLNSTVFDYMLPKNTILSTDTSSSLEGLSGYHGSVHFQSPDGMVTAYYAIGVYSENYNYLGVNNVNNGNPVFNEPWKNVVATAYHELNEVRTDADAEDAVRTKNLNYVGWNSLQGEEIGDYPIKEANGITFNNPVFREIPLANGQGTVPIQLQYSNAVHGPTDPTTVS
;
A
#
# COMPACT_ATOMS: atom_id res chain seq x y z
N MET A 1 -24.50 22.22 -34.27
CA MET A 1 -24.53 21.14 -35.28
C MET A 1 -24.55 19.83 -34.51
N ALA A 2 -25.10 18.75 -35.06
CA ALA A 2 -25.11 17.46 -34.39
C ALA A 2 -23.67 17.01 -34.07
N VAL A 3 -23.40 16.59 -32.84
CA VAL A 3 -22.08 16.11 -32.42
C VAL A 3 -21.83 14.73 -33.04
N ASN A 4 -20.61 14.44 -33.53
CA ASN A 4 -20.31 13.08 -33.97
C ASN A 4 -20.03 12.18 -32.76
N ILE A 5 -20.96 11.28 -32.47
CA ILE A 5 -20.90 10.37 -31.32
C ILE A 5 -20.61 8.91 -31.72
N PHE A 6 -20.43 8.63 -33.00
CA PHE A 6 -20.19 7.28 -33.53
C PHE A 6 -18.72 7.09 -33.90
N ASP A 7 -18.15 5.95 -33.47
CA ASP A 7 -16.80 5.52 -33.84
C ASP A 7 -16.87 4.19 -34.61
N ALA A 8 -16.55 4.24 -35.91
CA ALA A 8 -16.60 3.08 -36.80
C ALA A 8 -15.57 1.99 -36.43
N ASN A 9 -14.39 2.39 -35.95
CA ASN A 9 -13.35 1.45 -35.54
C ASN A 9 -13.77 0.71 -34.27
N PHE A 10 -14.25 1.45 -33.27
CA PHE A 10 -14.76 0.87 -32.05
C PHE A 10 -15.98 -0.03 -32.30
N TYR A 11 -16.94 0.44 -33.11
CA TYR A 11 -18.14 -0.34 -33.42
C TYR A 11 -17.78 -1.70 -34.05
N ARG A 12 -16.77 -1.76 -34.94
CA ARG A 12 -16.24 -3.03 -35.45
C ARG A 12 -15.57 -3.88 -34.37
N ALA A 13 -14.77 -3.27 -33.52
CA ALA A 13 -14.03 -3.99 -32.48
C ALA A 13 -14.95 -4.61 -31.42
N ALA A 14 -15.98 -3.86 -30.99
CA ALA A 14 -16.97 -4.29 -30.01
C ALA A 14 -17.97 -5.32 -30.57
N ASN A 15 -18.23 -5.29 -31.89
CA ASN A 15 -19.22 -6.14 -32.55
C ASN A 15 -18.54 -7.08 -33.57
N ARG A 16 -17.89 -8.13 -33.05
CA ARG A 16 -17.05 -9.04 -33.85
C ARG A 16 -17.81 -9.78 -34.97
N ASP A 17 -19.13 -9.93 -34.84
CA ASP A 17 -20.00 -10.54 -35.85
C ASP A 17 -20.06 -9.75 -37.16
N LEU A 18 -19.83 -8.43 -37.12
CA LEU A 18 -19.84 -7.57 -38.31
C LEU A 18 -18.73 -7.94 -39.31
N ALA A 19 -17.57 -8.35 -38.80
CA ALA A 19 -16.46 -8.82 -39.63
C ALA A 19 -16.84 -10.14 -40.33
N THR A 20 -17.51 -11.06 -39.63
CA THR A 20 -18.05 -12.29 -40.21
C THR A 20 -19.13 -12.01 -41.26
N ALA A 21 -19.92 -10.95 -41.09
CA ALA A 21 -20.90 -10.48 -42.06
C ALA A 21 -20.30 -9.71 -43.26
N GLY A 22 -18.97 -9.56 -43.33
CA GLY A 22 -18.28 -8.87 -44.42
C GLY A 22 -18.42 -7.34 -44.42
N LEU A 23 -18.82 -6.74 -43.30
CA LEU A 23 -18.95 -5.30 -43.15
C LEU A 23 -17.61 -4.69 -42.72
N THR A 24 -16.79 -4.30 -43.69
CA THR A 24 -15.39 -3.89 -43.45
C THR A 24 -15.13 -2.40 -43.62
N THR A 25 -16.02 -1.66 -44.30
CA THR A 25 -15.86 -0.22 -44.54
C THR A 25 -16.65 0.63 -43.53
N ASP A 26 -16.20 1.86 -43.27
CA ASP A 26 -16.89 2.80 -42.38
C ASP A 26 -18.34 3.07 -42.82
N ALA A 27 -18.59 3.20 -44.13
CA ALA A 27 -19.93 3.42 -44.67
C ALA A 27 -20.86 2.21 -44.44
N GLN A 28 -20.34 0.98 -44.57
CA GLN A 28 -21.11 -0.24 -44.31
C GLN A 28 -21.50 -0.36 -42.84
N VAL A 29 -20.55 -0.12 -41.93
CA VAL A 29 -20.83 -0.26 -40.49
C VAL A 29 -21.68 0.88 -39.95
N TRP A 30 -21.54 2.09 -40.50
CA TRP A 30 -22.47 3.20 -40.23
C TRP A 30 -23.89 2.85 -40.67
N SER A 31 -24.07 2.35 -41.90
CA SER A 31 -25.39 1.91 -42.41
C SER A 31 -26.00 0.82 -41.53
N HIS A 32 -25.20 -0.17 -41.13
CA HIS A 32 -25.64 -1.21 -40.20
C HIS A 32 -26.03 -0.64 -38.83
N PHE A 33 -25.21 0.25 -38.26
CA PHE A 33 -25.49 0.87 -36.97
C PHE A 33 -26.81 1.64 -36.98
N GLN A 34 -27.03 2.48 -37.99
CA GLN A 34 -28.28 3.24 -38.13
C GLN A 34 -29.50 2.33 -38.30
N THR A 35 -29.37 1.26 -39.09
CA THR A 35 -30.49 0.37 -39.42
C THR A 35 -30.84 -0.58 -38.26
N TYR A 36 -29.81 -1.14 -37.61
CA TYR A 36 -29.96 -2.21 -36.62
C TYR A 36 -29.31 -1.85 -35.29
N GLY A 37 -28.04 -1.43 -35.31
CA GLY A 37 -27.20 -1.33 -34.11
C GLY A 37 -27.76 -0.40 -33.01
N VAL A 38 -28.34 0.75 -33.37
CA VAL A 38 -28.97 1.65 -32.39
C VAL A 38 -30.14 0.94 -31.69
N ASN A 39 -31.05 0.31 -32.44
CA ASN A 39 -32.20 -0.39 -31.88
C ASN A 39 -31.80 -1.61 -31.05
N GLU A 40 -30.74 -2.32 -31.47
CA GLU A 40 -30.17 -3.46 -30.75
C GLU A 40 -29.38 -3.04 -29.50
N GLY A 41 -29.10 -1.75 -29.31
CA GLY A 41 -28.33 -1.25 -28.16
C GLY A 41 -26.84 -1.63 -28.22
N ARG A 42 -26.30 -1.83 -29.43
CA ARG A 42 -24.89 -2.20 -29.62
C ARG A 42 -23.95 -1.07 -29.22
N ALA A 43 -22.86 -1.41 -28.54
CA ALA A 43 -21.80 -0.46 -28.19
C ALA A 43 -21.18 0.15 -29.47
N PHE A 44 -21.10 1.48 -29.54
CA PHE A 44 -20.76 2.23 -30.76
C PHE A 44 -19.74 3.34 -30.59
N SER A 45 -19.30 3.58 -29.37
CA SER A 45 -18.31 4.59 -29.03
C SER A 45 -17.58 4.16 -27.76
N PRO A 46 -16.26 4.37 -27.67
CA PRO A 46 -15.51 4.14 -26.43
C PRO A 46 -15.79 5.23 -25.37
N PHE A 47 -16.59 6.24 -25.72
CA PHE A 47 -16.89 7.38 -24.84
C PHE A 47 -18.32 7.38 -24.32
N ILE A 48 -19.22 6.55 -24.87
CA ILE A 48 -20.66 6.68 -24.64
C ILE A 48 -21.29 5.33 -24.34
N ASP A 49 -22.04 5.28 -23.24
CA ASP A 49 -22.99 4.22 -22.93
C ASP A 49 -24.42 4.79 -23.02
N LEU A 50 -25.15 4.37 -24.05
CA LEU A 50 -26.52 4.84 -24.28
C LEU A 50 -27.52 4.32 -23.23
N ASN A 51 -27.26 3.16 -22.64
CA ASN A 51 -28.09 2.61 -21.57
C ASN A 51 -27.86 3.40 -20.27
N LEU A 52 -26.61 3.75 -19.98
CA LEU A 52 -26.30 4.66 -18.87
C LEU A 52 -26.91 6.04 -19.10
N TYR A 53 -26.82 6.57 -20.32
CA TYR A 53 -27.45 7.85 -20.67
C TYR A 53 -28.96 7.84 -20.36
N ARG A 54 -29.65 6.76 -20.68
CA ARG A 54 -31.06 6.56 -20.30
C ARG A 54 -31.24 6.50 -18.78
N ALA A 55 -30.45 5.68 -18.10
CA ALA A 55 -30.61 5.40 -16.67
C ALA A 55 -30.34 6.64 -15.80
N SER A 56 -29.39 7.47 -16.22
CA SER A 56 -28.94 8.66 -15.48
C SER A 56 -29.81 9.89 -15.70
N ASN A 57 -30.69 9.86 -16.71
CA ASN A 57 -31.54 10.98 -17.09
C ASN A 57 -33.01 10.54 -17.07
N SER A 58 -33.63 10.67 -15.90
CA SER A 58 -34.98 10.13 -15.63
C SER A 58 -36.06 10.60 -16.62
N ASP A 59 -35.93 11.82 -17.16
CA ASP A 59 -36.80 12.40 -18.18
C ASP A 59 -36.75 11.67 -19.52
N LEU A 60 -35.68 10.89 -19.77
CA LEU A 60 -35.46 10.16 -21.02
C LEU A 60 -35.88 8.68 -20.94
N SER A 61 -36.33 8.21 -19.78
CA SER A 61 -36.65 6.80 -19.51
C SER A 61 -37.63 6.18 -20.52
N GLY A 62 -38.58 6.96 -21.04
CA GLY A 62 -39.59 6.53 -22.01
C GLY A 62 -39.18 6.55 -23.49
N LEU A 63 -37.99 7.06 -23.83
CA LEU A 63 -37.54 7.16 -25.23
C LEU A 63 -37.05 5.82 -25.77
N ASN A 64 -37.27 5.47 -27.03
CA ASN A 64 -36.59 4.31 -27.63
C ASN A 64 -35.11 4.64 -27.93
N ASN A 65 -34.30 3.63 -28.29
CA ASN A 65 -32.86 3.84 -28.50
C ASN A 65 -32.55 4.83 -29.66
N GLN A 66 -33.37 4.86 -30.71
CA GLN A 66 -33.21 5.83 -31.82
C GLN A 66 -33.44 7.27 -31.33
N GLN A 67 -34.48 7.47 -30.52
CA GLN A 67 -34.78 8.75 -29.90
C GLN A 67 -33.67 9.18 -28.92
N LEU A 68 -33.15 8.25 -28.10
CA LEU A 68 -32.02 8.53 -27.21
C LEU A 68 -30.76 8.91 -27.96
N PHE A 69 -30.39 8.15 -28.99
CA PHE A 69 -29.22 8.44 -29.82
C PHE A 69 -29.35 9.84 -30.43
N ALA A 70 -30.50 10.14 -31.04
CA ALA A 70 -30.77 11.46 -31.60
C ALA A 70 -30.77 12.57 -30.53
N HIS A 71 -31.30 12.29 -29.34
CA HIS A 71 -31.30 13.26 -28.24
C HIS A 71 -29.89 13.55 -27.74
N LEU A 72 -29.07 12.52 -27.49
CA LEU A 72 -27.68 12.67 -27.07
C LEU A 72 -26.88 13.48 -28.09
N GLN A 73 -27.04 13.15 -29.38
CA GLN A 73 -26.33 13.79 -30.49
C GLN A 73 -26.64 15.29 -30.65
N ASN A 74 -27.90 15.67 -30.44
CA ASN A 74 -28.38 17.02 -30.70
C ASN A 74 -28.44 17.90 -29.45
N TYR A 75 -28.59 17.30 -28.26
CA TYR A 75 -28.86 18.01 -27.01
C TYR A 75 -27.99 17.51 -25.87
N GLY A 76 -27.90 16.19 -25.66
CA GLY A 76 -27.30 15.61 -24.46
C GLY A 76 -25.89 16.09 -24.15
N ILE A 77 -24.99 16.09 -25.16
CA ILE A 77 -23.62 16.58 -24.97
C ILE A 77 -23.61 18.07 -24.60
N ARG A 78 -24.41 18.89 -25.29
CA ARG A 78 -24.49 20.34 -25.08
C ARG A 78 -25.08 20.71 -23.72
N GLU A 79 -26.00 19.88 -23.22
CA GLU A 79 -26.62 20.02 -21.91
C GLU A 79 -25.76 19.44 -20.77
N ASP A 80 -24.57 18.94 -21.07
CA ASP A 80 -23.64 18.28 -20.12
C ASP A 80 -24.29 17.12 -19.35
N ARG A 81 -25.22 16.42 -20.02
CA ARG A 81 -25.95 15.29 -19.44
C ARG A 81 -25.01 14.12 -19.24
N HIS A 82 -25.18 13.36 -18.15
CA HIS A 82 -24.32 12.21 -17.87
C HIS A 82 -24.60 11.04 -18.84
N PHE A 83 -23.59 10.63 -19.61
CA PHE A 83 -23.69 9.61 -20.69
C PHE A 83 -22.61 8.52 -20.63
N SER A 84 -21.68 8.58 -19.68
CA SER A 84 -20.57 7.62 -19.55
C SER A 84 -20.06 7.57 -18.11
N ASN A 85 -19.75 6.38 -17.60
CA ASN A 85 -19.07 6.24 -16.31
C ASN A 85 -17.58 6.60 -16.41
N LEU A 86 -17.06 6.73 -17.63
CA LEU A 86 -15.64 6.90 -17.90
C LEU A 86 -15.26 8.33 -18.25
N ILE A 87 -16.23 9.15 -18.67
CA ILE A 87 -16.01 10.49 -19.22
C ILE A 87 -16.75 11.53 -18.38
N ASP A 88 -15.99 12.49 -17.85
CA ASP A 88 -16.53 13.67 -17.18
C ASP A 88 -16.01 14.92 -17.90
N LEU A 89 -16.87 15.52 -18.73
CA LEU A 89 -16.51 16.70 -19.52
C LEU A 89 -16.29 17.95 -18.67
N ASP A 90 -16.94 18.03 -17.51
CA ASP A 90 -16.78 19.12 -16.56
C ASP A 90 -15.41 19.03 -15.89
N PHE A 91 -15.04 17.85 -15.39
CA PHE A 91 -13.70 17.56 -14.90
C PHE A 91 -12.65 17.77 -15.99
N TYR A 92 -12.91 17.33 -17.22
CA TYR A 92 -11.99 17.50 -18.34
C TYR A 92 -11.64 18.97 -18.58
N ARG A 93 -12.62 19.87 -18.53
CA ARG A 93 -12.39 21.32 -18.66
C ARG A 93 -11.65 21.92 -17.46
N GLN A 94 -11.93 21.42 -16.25
CA GLN A 94 -11.29 21.89 -15.02
C GLN A 94 -9.82 21.45 -14.92
N ALA A 95 -9.54 20.20 -15.27
CA ALA A 95 -8.20 19.62 -15.27
C ALA A 95 -7.27 20.26 -16.31
N ASN A 96 -7.84 20.77 -17.41
CA ASN A 96 -7.10 21.28 -18.56
C ASN A 96 -7.45 22.75 -18.79
N SER A 97 -6.68 23.64 -18.16
CA SER A 97 -6.96 25.09 -18.12
C SER A 97 -7.14 25.75 -19.50
N ASP A 98 -6.50 25.22 -20.54
CA ASP A 98 -6.64 25.64 -21.95
C ASP A 98 -8.06 25.40 -22.51
N LEU A 99 -8.82 24.49 -21.90
CA LEU A 99 -10.18 24.11 -22.31
C LEU A 99 -11.26 24.81 -21.46
N SER A 100 -10.90 25.64 -20.49
CA SER A 100 -11.84 26.27 -19.54
C SER A 100 -12.97 27.09 -20.18
N LYS A 101 -12.80 27.53 -21.44
CA LYS A 101 -13.80 28.30 -22.21
C LYS A 101 -14.55 27.46 -23.24
N PHE A 102 -14.24 26.17 -23.37
CA PHE A 102 -14.89 25.30 -24.35
C PHE A 102 -16.31 24.99 -23.88
N SER A 103 -17.27 24.98 -24.82
CA SER A 103 -18.56 24.35 -24.57
C SER A 103 -18.39 22.84 -24.39
N SER A 104 -19.37 22.14 -23.82
CA SER A 104 -19.34 20.68 -23.72
C SER A 104 -19.18 19.98 -25.07
N GLU A 105 -19.78 20.52 -26.14
CA GLU A 105 -19.60 20.01 -27.51
C GLU A 105 -18.14 20.16 -27.98
N GLN A 106 -17.51 21.31 -27.73
CA GLN A 106 -16.11 21.56 -28.08
C GLN A 106 -15.15 20.70 -27.23
N ALA A 107 -15.44 20.54 -25.93
CA ALA A 107 -14.67 19.71 -25.03
C ALA A 107 -14.73 18.22 -25.44
N PHE A 108 -15.92 17.72 -25.78
CA PHE A 108 -16.10 16.36 -26.28
C PHE A 108 -15.36 16.14 -27.60
N GLN A 109 -15.50 17.07 -28.56
CA GLN A 109 -14.76 16.98 -29.83
C GLN A 109 -13.23 17.01 -29.61
N HIS A 110 -12.75 17.86 -28.72
CA HIS A 110 -11.33 17.92 -28.37
C HIS A 110 -10.86 16.63 -27.71
N LEU A 111 -11.64 16.05 -26.80
CA LEU A 111 -11.32 14.78 -26.15
C LEU A 111 -11.16 13.65 -27.17
N GLN A 112 -12.11 13.55 -28.12
CA GLN A 112 -12.07 12.57 -29.20
C GLN A 112 -10.86 12.73 -30.11
N THR A 113 -10.47 13.98 -30.40
CA THR A 113 -9.44 14.28 -31.42
C THR A 113 -8.03 14.29 -30.83
N TYR A 114 -7.87 14.83 -29.62
CA TYR A 114 -6.58 15.14 -29.00
C TYR A 114 -6.48 14.63 -27.57
N GLY A 115 -7.53 14.81 -26.75
CA GLY A 115 -7.44 14.59 -25.30
C GLY A 115 -6.90 13.22 -24.90
N VAL A 116 -7.41 12.16 -25.51
CA VAL A 116 -6.96 10.80 -25.21
C VAL A 116 -5.51 10.57 -25.67
N SER A 117 -5.14 11.00 -26.87
CA SER A 117 -3.78 10.79 -27.42
C SER A 117 -2.71 11.63 -26.70
N GLU A 118 -3.09 12.82 -26.23
CA GLU A 118 -2.28 13.72 -25.40
C GLU A 118 -2.19 13.29 -23.93
N ARG A 119 -2.91 12.25 -23.51
CA ARG A 119 -2.93 11.74 -22.12
C ARG A 119 -3.52 12.75 -21.13
N ARG A 120 -4.46 13.57 -21.57
CA ARG A 120 -5.12 14.55 -20.71
C ARG A 120 -6.02 13.82 -19.72
N GLN A 121 -6.12 14.30 -18.48
CA GLN A 121 -7.06 13.77 -17.50
C GLN A 121 -8.47 14.24 -17.85
N PHE A 122 -9.41 13.31 -18.05
CA PHE A 122 -10.79 13.57 -18.46
C PHE A 122 -11.86 12.93 -17.56
N SER A 123 -11.43 12.26 -16.49
CA SER A 123 -12.31 11.73 -15.45
C SER A 123 -11.50 11.54 -14.17
N PRO A 124 -12.09 11.75 -12.99
CA PRO A 124 -11.47 11.38 -11.71
C PRO A 124 -11.46 9.86 -11.47
N PHE A 125 -12.26 9.10 -12.22
CA PHE A 125 -12.39 7.65 -12.03
C PHE A 125 -11.36 6.83 -12.81
N ILE A 126 -10.63 7.43 -13.76
CA ILE A 126 -9.76 6.69 -14.68
C ILE A 126 -8.45 7.41 -14.90
N ASP A 127 -7.37 6.64 -14.89
CA ASP A 127 -6.08 7.04 -15.41
C ASP A 127 -5.62 6.02 -16.47
N LEU A 128 -5.66 6.39 -17.75
CA LEU A 128 -5.25 5.49 -18.85
C LEU A 128 -3.75 5.18 -18.84
N LYS A 129 -2.91 6.04 -18.23
CA LYS A 129 -1.49 5.74 -18.03
C LYS A 129 -1.35 4.67 -16.96
N PHE A 130 -2.04 4.81 -15.82
CA PHE A 130 -2.10 3.78 -14.79
C PHE A 130 -2.65 2.48 -15.37
N TYR A 131 -3.78 2.52 -16.09
CA TYR A 131 -4.38 1.34 -16.72
C TYR A 131 -3.37 0.55 -17.59
N ARG A 132 -2.56 1.24 -18.39
CA ARG A 132 -1.51 0.60 -19.21
C ARG A 132 -0.32 0.08 -18.40
N GLN A 133 0.00 0.73 -17.28
CA GLN A 133 1.14 0.37 -16.43
C GLN A 133 0.80 -0.83 -15.53
N SER A 134 -0.42 -0.88 -15.00
CA SER A 134 -0.91 -1.95 -14.13
C SER A 134 -1.32 -3.21 -14.90
N ASN A 135 -1.47 -3.13 -16.23
CA ASN A 135 -1.79 -4.27 -17.11
C ASN A 135 -0.69 -4.43 -18.18
N PRO A 136 0.36 -5.24 -17.91
CA PRO A 136 1.56 -5.29 -18.75
C PRO A 136 1.32 -5.67 -20.21
N ASP A 137 0.26 -6.44 -20.48
CA ASP A 137 -0.20 -6.82 -21.82
C ASP A 137 -0.63 -5.61 -22.67
N LEU A 138 -1.02 -4.50 -22.04
CA LEU A 138 -1.46 -3.27 -22.69
C LEU A 138 -0.33 -2.25 -22.90
N SER A 139 0.89 -2.54 -22.44
CA SER A 139 2.04 -1.61 -22.47
C SER A 139 2.34 -1.07 -23.87
N LYS A 140 2.09 -1.85 -24.92
CA LYS A 140 2.32 -1.48 -26.33
C LYS A 140 1.15 -0.77 -27.01
N LEU A 141 -0.04 -0.75 -26.41
CA LEU A 141 -1.20 -0.07 -26.97
C LEU A 141 -1.00 1.45 -26.89
N ASP A 142 -1.52 2.18 -27.87
CA ASP A 142 -1.71 3.62 -27.70
C ASP A 142 -2.88 3.90 -26.75
N TYR A 143 -3.05 5.15 -26.32
CA TYR A 143 -4.06 5.51 -25.33
C TYR A 143 -5.49 5.37 -25.86
N ALA A 144 -5.70 5.60 -27.16
CA ALA A 144 -7.00 5.40 -27.78
C ALA A 144 -7.40 3.92 -27.75
N SER A 145 -6.49 3.03 -28.15
CA SER A 145 -6.67 1.58 -28.08
C SER A 145 -6.81 1.08 -26.64
N ALA A 146 -6.11 1.70 -25.68
CA ALA A 146 -6.27 1.37 -24.26
C ALA A 146 -7.65 1.74 -23.73
N LEU A 147 -8.21 2.90 -24.10
CA LEU A 147 -9.59 3.28 -23.74
C LEU A 147 -10.61 2.32 -24.37
N GLN A 148 -10.43 1.98 -25.66
CA GLN A 148 -11.29 0.98 -26.32
C GLN A 148 -11.20 -0.39 -25.62
N HIS A 149 -10.00 -0.81 -25.24
CA HIS A 149 -9.80 -2.06 -24.52
C HIS A 149 -10.46 -2.03 -23.14
N LEU A 150 -10.36 -0.92 -22.40
CA LEU A 150 -11.00 -0.77 -21.10
C LEU A 150 -12.52 -0.96 -21.21
N GLU A 151 -13.14 -0.31 -22.19
CA GLU A 151 -14.59 -0.36 -22.41
C GLU A 151 -15.06 -1.75 -22.88
N ILE A 152 -14.33 -2.40 -23.79
CA ILE A 152 -14.75 -3.69 -24.36
C ILE A 152 -14.45 -4.87 -23.42
N TYR A 153 -13.31 -4.83 -22.72
CA TYR A 153 -12.79 -5.96 -21.94
C TYR A 153 -12.46 -5.57 -20.50
N GLY A 154 -11.67 -4.51 -20.33
CA GLY A 154 -11.00 -4.19 -19.07
C GLY A 154 -11.92 -4.09 -17.86
N LEU A 155 -13.05 -3.40 -17.99
CA LEU A 155 -14.04 -3.30 -16.92
C LEU A 155 -14.59 -4.68 -16.56
N SER A 156 -15.06 -5.46 -17.54
CA SER A 156 -15.65 -6.78 -17.31
C SER A 156 -14.66 -7.80 -16.74
N GLU A 157 -13.37 -7.65 -17.05
CA GLU A 157 -12.28 -8.46 -16.51
C GLU A 157 -11.84 -8.03 -15.10
N GLY A 158 -12.35 -6.90 -14.60
CA GLY A 158 -11.95 -6.35 -13.31
C GLY A 158 -10.51 -5.82 -13.28
N ARG A 159 -9.99 -5.40 -14.43
CA ARG A 159 -8.64 -4.82 -14.53
C ARG A 159 -8.57 -3.50 -13.75
N GLN A 160 -7.43 -3.24 -13.11
CA GLN A 160 -7.19 -1.98 -12.41
C GLN A 160 -6.97 -0.84 -13.41
N PHE A 161 -7.82 0.19 -13.38
CA PHE A 161 -7.81 1.33 -14.31
C PHE A 161 -7.67 2.70 -13.64
N SER A 162 -7.63 2.73 -12.30
CA SER A 162 -7.40 3.94 -11.52
C SER A 162 -6.60 3.60 -10.28
N PRO A 163 -5.67 4.47 -9.85
CA PRO A 163 -5.00 4.34 -8.57
C PRO A 163 -5.95 4.55 -7.39
N LEU A 164 -7.03 5.32 -7.56
CA LEU A 164 -7.96 5.64 -6.47
C LEU A 164 -9.18 4.74 -6.44
N ILE A 165 -9.56 4.09 -7.54
CA ILE A 165 -10.76 3.26 -7.60
C ILE A 165 -10.38 1.80 -7.71
N ASP A 166 -10.72 1.01 -6.67
CA ASP A 166 -10.60 -0.44 -6.71
C ASP A 166 -11.99 -1.08 -6.60
N LEU A 167 -12.51 -1.56 -7.73
CA LEU A 167 -13.83 -2.19 -7.79
C LEU A 167 -13.87 -3.56 -7.11
N ASN A 168 -12.74 -4.26 -6.97
CA ASN A 168 -12.69 -5.50 -6.21
C ASN A 168 -12.83 -5.20 -4.71
N PHE A 169 -12.05 -4.24 -4.23
CA PHE A 169 -12.15 -3.73 -2.85
C PHE A 169 -13.56 -3.20 -2.57
N TYR A 170 -14.10 -2.38 -3.47
CA TYR A 170 -15.44 -1.80 -3.31
C TYR A 170 -16.51 -2.88 -3.13
N ARG A 171 -16.48 -3.94 -3.95
CA ARG A 171 -17.41 -5.08 -3.85
C ARG A 171 -17.17 -5.93 -2.60
N GLN A 172 -15.94 -6.04 -2.14
CA GLN A 172 -15.56 -6.84 -0.98
C GLN A 172 -15.98 -6.17 0.34
N VAL A 173 -15.72 -4.86 0.47
CA VAL A 173 -16.02 -4.10 1.70
C VAL A 173 -17.51 -3.79 1.83
N ASN A 174 -18.21 -3.63 0.70
CA ASN A 174 -19.64 -3.39 0.66
C ASN A 174 -20.39 -4.69 0.34
N SER A 175 -20.70 -5.48 1.37
CA SER A 175 -21.21 -6.86 1.23
C SER A 175 -22.49 -7.01 0.38
N ASP A 176 -23.33 -5.97 0.30
CA ASP A 176 -24.51 -5.89 -0.57
C ASP A 176 -24.17 -5.92 -2.07
N LEU A 177 -22.94 -5.56 -2.42
CA LEU A 177 -22.43 -5.52 -3.80
C LEU A 177 -21.70 -6.80 -4.21
N SER A 178 -21.63 -7.83 -3.34
CA SER A 178 -20.92 -9.08 -3.63
C SER A 178 -21.34 -9.76 -4.93
N LYS A 179 -22.62 -9.62 -5.33
CA LYS A 179 -23.19 -10.19 -6.57
C LYS A 179 -23.04 -9.29 -7.79
N PHE A 180 -22.60 -8.05 -7.63
CA PHE A 180 -22.40 -7.12 -8.73
C PHE A 180 -21.20 -7.59 -9.53
N ASN A 181 -21.25 -7.46 -10.86
CA ASN A 181 -20.04 -7.50 -11.67
C ASN A 181 -19.37 -6.12 -11.63
N HIS A 182 -18.13 -6.02 -12.12
CA HIS A 182 -17.36 -4.77 -12.09
C HIS A 182 -18.05 -3.60 -12.78
N THR A 183 -18.71 -3.82 -13.92
CA THR A 183 -19.48 -2.77 -14.61
C THR A 183 -20.61 -2.22 -13.73
N SER A 184 -21.42 -3.12 -13.15
CA SER A 184 -22.50 -2.70 -12.23
C SER A 184 -21.96 -2.10 -10.94
N ALA A 185 -20.79 -2.51 -10.46
CA ALA A 185 -20.14 -1.96 -9.28
C ALA A 185 -19.64 -0.53 -9.53
N LEU A 186 -19.04 -0.26 -10.70
CA LEU A 186 -18.65 1.10 -11.10
C LEU A 186 -19.88 2.01 -11.22
N GLN A 187 -20.92 1.54 -11.92
CA GLN A 187 -22.16 2.29 -12.05
C GLN A 187 -22.80 2.60 -10.68
N HIS A 188 -22.78 1.62 -9.76
CA HIS A 188 -23.28 1.82 -8.40
C HIS A 188 -22.42 2.82 -7.63
N LEU A 189 -21.09 2.72 -7.73
CA LEU A 189 -20.16 3.63 -7.08
C LEU A 189 -20.44 5.08 -7.49
N GLU A 190 -20.59 5.32 -8.78
CA GLU A 190 -20.84 6.66 -9.32
C GLU A 190 -22.24 7.17 -8.99
N SER A 191 -23.26 6.32 -9.12
CA SER A 191 -24.67 6.73 -8.91
C SER A 191 -25.03 6.91 -7.44
N TYR A 192 -24.43 6.11 -6.55
CA TYR A 192 -24.82 6.03 -5.14
C TYR A 192 -23.60 6.03 -4.22
N GLY A 193 -22.67 5.12 -4.43
CA GLY A 193 -21.59 4.81 -3.48
C GLY A 193 -20.77 6.01 -3.04
N LEU A 194 -20.38 6.87 -3.98
CA LEU A 194 -19.59 8.05 -3.69
C LEU A 194 -20.40 9.05 -2.84
N SER A 195 -21.66 9.30 -3.20
CA SER A 195 -22.55 10.19 -2.45
C SER A 195 -22.89 9.67 -1.04
N GLU A 196 -23.00 8.34 -0.90
CA GLU A 196 -23.21 7.66 0.38
C GLU A 196 -21.93 7.63 1.25
N GLY A 197 -20.78 7.98 0.68
CA GLY A 197 -19.49 7.91 1.36
C GLY A 197 -19.02 6.48 1.61
N ARG A 198 -19.39 5.54 0.74
CA ARG A 198 -18.90 4.15 0.84
C ARG A 198 -17.41 4.10 0.52
N GLU A 199 -16.70 3.19 1.18
CA GLU A 199 -15.27 2.96 0.93
C GLU A 199 -15.10 2.17 -0.37
N PHE A 200 -14.34 2.72 -1.32
CA PHE A 200 -14.10 2.17 -2.67
C PHE A 200 -12.62 2.07 -3.04
N SER A 201 -11.75 2.43 -2.10
CA SER A 201 -10.30 2.41 -2.27
C SER A 201 -9.65 1.95 -0.97
N PRO A 202 -8.60 1.13 -1.05
CA PRO A 202 -7.76 0.83 0.10
C PRO A 202 -6.79 1.98 0.46
N ILE A 203 -6.69 3.01 -0.39
CA ILE A 203 -5.73 4.11 -0.20
C ILE A 203 -6.38 5.50 -0.18
N PHE A 204 -7.70 5.59 -0.34
CA PHE A 204 -8.45 6.84 -0.36
C PHE A 204 -9.83 6.68 0.31
N SER A 205 -10.05 7.37 1.41
CA SER A 205 -11.38 7.53 2.00
C SER A 205 -11.87 8.95 1.80
N VAL A 206 -13.00 9.10 1.09
CA VAL A 206 -13.63 10.42 0.88
C VAL A 206 -14.11 11.02 2.20
N ASN A 207 -14.53 10.18 3.16
CA ASN A 207 -14.96 10.62 4.48
C ASN A 207 -13.77 11.16 5.29
N TYR A 208 -12.65 10.45 5.25
CA TYR A 208 -11.40 10.92 5.87
C TYR A 208 -10.96 12.23 5.24
N TYR A 209 -10.93 12.30 3.92
CA TYR A 209 -10.51 13.49 3.18
C TYR A 209 -11.39 14.69 3.54
N LYS A 210 -12.71 14.51 3.64
CA LYS A 210 -13.63 15.55 4.10
C LYS A 210 -13.34 16.00 5.52
N ALA A 211 -13.13 15.07 6.45
CA ALA A 211 -12.92 15.37 7.86
C ALA A 211 -11.61 16.12 8.13
N HIS A 212 -10.57 15.86 7.33
CA HIS A 212 -9.22 16.40 7.54
C HIS A 212 -8.88 17.62 6.69
N ASN A 213 -9.81 18.08 5.86
CA ASN A 213 -9.67 19.29 5.06
C ASN A 213 -10.87 20.22 5.32
N PRO A 214 -10.88 20.96 6.45
CA PRO A 214 -12.01 21.80 6.84
C PRO A 214 -12.33 22.89 5.81
N ASP A 215 -11.35 23.29 4.99
CA ASP A 215 -11.51 24.20 3.86
C ASP A 215 -12.44 23.66 2.77
N LEU A 216 -12.71 22.35 2.75
CA LEU A 216 -13.51 21.67 1.73
C LEU A 216 -14.88 21.18 2.26
N VAL A 217 -15.27 21.52 3.49
CA VAL A 217 -16.47 20.96 4.16
C VAL A 217 -17.78 21.13 3.37
N GLY A 218 -17.88 22.19 2.56
CA GLY A 218 -19.03 22.50 1.72
C GLY A 218 -19.11 21.70 0.41
N MET A 219 -18.09 20.92 0.09
CA MET A 219 -18.04 20.10 -1.12
C MET A 219 -18.82 18.79 -0.97
N THR A 220 -19.44 18.35 -2.05
CA THR A 220 -19.96 16.98 -2.18
C THR A 220 -18.82 15.97 -2.26
N ASN A 221 -19.11 14.68 -2.02
CA ASN A 221 -18.10 13.63 -2.11
C ASN A 221 -17.49 13.51 -3.52
N SER A 222 -18.27 13.76 -4.58
CA SER A 222 -17.74 13.84 -5.95
C SER A 222 -16.81 15.04 -6.15
N GLN A 223 -17.18 16.21 -5.62
CA GLN A 223 -16.30 17.38 -5.65
C GLN A 223 -15.01 17.16 -4.86
N LEU A 224 -15.07 16.42 -3.76
CA LEU A 224 -13.90 16.06 -2.96
C LEU A 224 -12.95 15.11 -3.70
N LEU A 225 -13.48 14.10 -4.40
CA LEU A 225 -12.68 13.23 -5.26
C LEU A 225 -12.00 14.05 -6.38
N ASN A 226 -12.75 14.92 -7.05
CA ASN A 226 -12.21 15.82 -8.08
C ASN A 226 -11.13 16.74 -7.50
N HIS A 227 -11.36 17.32 -6.33
CA HIS A 227 -10.39 18.18 -5.67
C HIS A 227 -9.10 17.42 -5.35
N TYR A 228 -9.20 16.18 -4.86
CA TYR A 228 -8.01 15.40 -4.55
C TYR A 228 -7.17 15.09 -5.79
N GLU A 229 -7.81 14.65 -6.88
CA GLU A 229 -7.16 14.39 -8.17
C GLU A 229 -6.49 15.64 -8.77
N LEU A 230 -7.15 16.80 -8.70
CA LEU A 230 -6.65 18.05 -9.30
C LEU A 230 -5.55 18.72 -8.47
N TYR A 231 -5.74 18.73 -7.15
CA TYR A 231 -4.98 19.55 -6.20
C TYR A 231 -4.42 18.73 -5.03
N GLY A 232 -5.24 17.89 -4.40
CA GLY A 232 -4.88 17.22 -3.15
C GLY A 232 -3.61 16.38 -3.20
N ILE A 233 -3.34 15.68 -4.30
CA ILE A 233 -2.09 14.93 -4.51
C ILE A 233 -0.87 15.87 -4.49
N LYS A 234 -0.95 17.01 -5.18
CA LYS A 234 0.15 17.99 -5.27
C LYS A 234 0.34 18.77 -3.97
N GLU A 235 -0.75 19.00 -3.25
CA GLU A 235 -0.78 19.64 -1.94
C GLU A 235 -0.33 18.69 -0.82
N GLY A 236 -0.15 17.40 -1.10
CA GLY A 236 0.20 16.40 -0.09
C GLY A 236 -0.88 16.16 0.96
N ARG A 237 -2.16 16.41 0.60
CA ARG A 237 -3.30 16.22 1.50
C ARG A 237 -3.46 14.74 1.83
N GLN A 238 -3.76 14.44 3.09
CA GLN A 238 -3.93 13.07 3.57
C GLN A 238 -5.33 12.54 3.23
N VAL A 239 -5.42 11.29 2.80
CA VAL A 239 -6.67 10.65 2.35
C VAL A 239 -7.04 9.38 3.09
N GLU A 240 -6.12 8.81 3.87
CA GLU A 240 -6.30 7.88 4.99
C GLU A 240 -4.90 7.53 5.55
N PRO A 241 -4.77 7.01 6.79
CA PRO A 241 -3.82 5.96 7.11
C PRO A 241 -4.45 4.57 6.86
N THR A 242 -4.31 4.07 5.63
CA THR A 242 -3.96 2.68 5.24
C THR A 242 -4.96 1.49 5.29
N LEU A 243 -5.12 0.77 4.15
CA LEU A 243 -5.60 -0.63 4.10
C LEU A 243 -4.65 -1.60 3.34
N ASN A 244 -4.02 -2.47 4.14
CA ASN A 244 -3.79 -3.92 3.96
C ASN A 244 -3.24 -4.43 2.62
N GLY A 245 -1.92 -4.63 2.55
CA GLY A 245 -1.27 -5.38 1.46
C GLY A 245 -1.80 -6.82 1.34
N GLN A 246 -1.47 -7.52 0.26
CA GLN A 246 -1.88 -8.92 0.02
C GLN A 246 -1.07 -9.91 0.85
N ILE A 247 -1.61 -11.11 1.10
CA ILE A 247 -0.80 -12.19 1.69
C ILE A 247 0.40 -12.51 0.78
N ALA A 248 1.56 -12.77 1.38
CA ALA A 248 2.80 -13.05 0.69
C ALA A 248 2.64 -14.26 -0.25
N LEU A 249 3.26 -14.17 -1.43
CA LEU A 249 3.17 -15.21 -2.45
C LEU A 249 3.63 -16.57 -1.91
N GLY A 250 2.77 -17.58 -2.04
CA GLY A 250 3.03 -18.94 -1.57
C GLY A 250 2.64 -19.20 -0.12
N MET A 251 2.11 -18.21 0.59
CA MET A 251 1.55 -18.37 1.94
C MET A 251 0.03 -18.56 1.90
N ASN A 252 -0.50 -19.25 2.91
CA ASN A 252 -1.94 -19.40 3.12
C ASN A 252 -2.40 -18.54 4.31
N PRO A 253 -3.63 -18.00 4.26
CA PRO A 253 -4.23 -17.33 5.41
C PRO A 253 -4.36 -18.30 6.61
N THR A 254 -3.98 -17.83 7.80
CA THR A 254 -4.04 -18.57 9.06
C THR A 254 -4.66 -17.73 10.19
N PRO A 255 -5.99 -17.53 10.16
CA PRO A 255 -6.70 -16.70 11.15
C PRO A 255 -6.48 -17.14 12.61
N GLU A 256 -6.09 -18.39 12.84
CA GLU A 256 -5.77 -18.91 14.16
C GLU A 256 -4.53 -18.25 14.80
N HIS A 257 -3.70 -17.57 14.00
CA HIS A 257 -2.53 -16.81 14.43
C HIS A 257 -2.75 -15.29 14.42
N ASP A 258 -4.00 -14.84 14.22
CA ASP A 258 -4.32 -13.42 14.35
C ASP A 258 -3.88 -12.90 15.73
N LEU A 259 -3.20 -11.77 15.74
CA LEU A 259 -2.69 -11.17 16.95
C LEU A 259 -3.84 -10.56 17.76
N ILE A 260 -3.79 -10.73 19.06
CA ILE A 260 -4.78 -10.23 20.00
C ILE A 260 -4.06 -9.33 21.00
N TYR A 261 -4.63 -8.14 21.22
CA TYR A 261 -4.13 -7.23 22.23
C TYR A 261 -4.45 -7.73 23.64
N ARG A 262 -3.43 -7.80 24.51
CA ARG A 262 -3.55 -8.31 25.89
C ARG A 262 -3.33 -7.24 26.98
N GLY A 263 -3.21 -5.98 26.59
CA GLY A 263 -3.16 -4.84 27.52
C GLY A 263 -1.76 -4.32 27.84
N GLY A 264 -0.72 -4.95 27.30
CA GLY A 264 0.67 -4.53 27.44
C GLY A 264 0.99 -3.24 26.70
N LYS A 265 2.18 -2.71 26.95
CA LYS A 265 2.62 -1.47 26.34
C LYS A 265 2.89 -1.64 24.85
N THR A 266 2.43 -0.66 24.10
CA THR A 266 2.74 -0.49 22.67
C THR A 266 3.31 0.91 22.45
N ILE A 267 4.13 1.09 21.42
CA ILE A 267 4.82 2.36 21.12
C ILE A 267 4.38 2.89 19.76
N ALA A 268 3.27 3.64 19.69
CA ALA A 268 2.77 4.16 18.40
C ALA A 268 3.76 5.12 17.72
N ASN A 269 4.35 6.03 18.49
CA ASN A 269 5.35 6.99 17.99
C ASN A 269 6.74 6.52 18.42
N LEU A 270 7.31 5.58 17.68
CA LEU A 270 8.58 4.95 18.03
C LEU A 270 9.76 5.84 17.61
N ASN A 271 10.57 6.21 18.57
CA ASN A 271 11.91 6.72 18.33
C ASN A 271 12.89 5.55 18.41
N PHE A 272 13.94 5.55 17.61
CA PHE A 272 15.01 4.57 17.77
C PHE A 272 16.39 5.18 17.56
N TYR A 273 17.37 4.64 18.29
CA TYR A 273 18.74 5.11 18.28
C TYR A 273 19.69 3.91 18.22
N ASN A 274 20.53 3.87 17.19
CA ASN A 274 21.39 2.72 16.94
C ASN A 274 22.70 2.83 17.73
N ILE A 275 23.09 1.74 18.39
CA ILE A 275 24.32 1.65 19.17
C ILE A 275 25.14 0.46 18.65
N TYR A 276 26.16 0.79 17.87
CA TYR A 276 27.11 -0.17 17.33
C TYR A 276 28.18 -0.50 18.37
N LEU A 277 28.19 -1.72 18.89
CA LEU A 277 29.16 -2.13 19.91
C LEU A 277 30.50 -2.54 19.27
N GLY A 278 31.61 -2.28 19.96
CA GLY A 278 32.93 -2.82 19.58
C GLY A 278 33.76 -1.99 18.59
N GLY A 279 33.55 -0.69 18.51
CA GLY A 279 34.50 0.25 17.92
C GLY A 279 34.86 -0.07 16.47
N SER A 280 36.18 -0.19 16.23
CA SER A 280 36.78 -0.46 14.92
C SER A 280 36.41 -1.81 14.28
N ASN A 281 35.59 -2.64 14.93
CA ASN A 281 35.08 -3.88 14.36
C ASN A 281 33.94 -3.65 13.34
N TRP A 282 33.45 -2.42 13.22
CA TRP A 282 32.47 -2.02 12.22
C TRP A 282 33.10 -1.39 10.99
N ASP A 283 32.65 -1.82 9.82
CA ASP A 283 32.92 -1.11 8.58
C ASP A 283 32.02 0.13 8.47
N HIS A 284 32.59 1.26 8.07
CA HIS A 284 31.86 2.52 7.99
C HIS A 284 30.78 2.49 6.90
N HIS A 285 30.99 1.75 5.81
CA HIS A 285 29.99 1.55 4.78
C HIS A 285 28.79 0.75 5.32
N ASP A 286 29.06 -0.32 6.07
CA ASP A 286 27.99 -1.14 6.67
C ASP A 286 27.12 -0.29 7.61
N ILE A 287 27.72 0.52 8.50
CA ILE A 287 26.98 1.45 9.38
C ILE A 287 26.09 2.39 8.56
N GLN A 288 26.64 3.02 7.52
CA GLN A 288 25.89 3.96 6.69
C GLN A 288 24.69 3.29 6.00
N GLN A 289 24.88 2.08 5.49
CA GLN A 289 23.82 1.33 4.82
C GLN A 289 22.75 0.86 5.79
N ILE A 290 23.15 0.40 6.99
CA ILE A 290 22.23 -0.04 8.03
C ILE A 290 21.37 1.13 8.50
N ASP A 291 21.98 2.24 8.91
CA ASP A 291 21.26 3.43 9.40
C ASP A 291 20.30 3.97 8.33
N ALA A 292 20.75 4.11 7.09
CA ALA A 292 19.93 4.63 6.01
C ALA A 292 18.76 3.69 5.66
N SER A 293 19.03 2.39 5.52
CA SER A 293 18.03 1.41 5.09
C SER A 293 17.01 1.12 6.19
N LEU A 294 17.45 0.99 7.44
CA LEU A 294 16.56 0.76 8.58
C LEU A 294 15.67 1.98 8.83
N SER A 295 16.22 3.19 8.76
CA SER A 295 15.45 4.44 8.84
C SER A 295 14.42 4.55 7.73
N ALA A 296 14.80 4.24 6.48
CA ALA A 296 13.88 4.23 5.37
C ALA A 296 12.78 3.18 5.54
N ALA A 297 13.11 1.96 5.95
CA ALA A 297 12.15 0.88 6.18
C ALA A 297 11.15 1.22 7.30
N MET A 298 11.66 1.64 8.46
CA MET A 298 10.81 1.99 9.61
C MET A 298 9.91 3.20 9.32
N SER A 299 10.34 4.15 8.49
CA SER A 299 9.54 5.33 8.13
C SER A 299 8.65 5.13 6.89
N ASP A 300 8.77 4.01 6.17
CA ASP A 300 8.01 3.77 4.95
C ASP A 300 6.50 3.67 5.24
N ARG A 301 5.70 4.41 4.47
CA ARG A 301 4.25 4.49 4.69
C ARG A 301 3.51 3.17 4.41
N ARG A 302 4.00 2.34 3.48
CA ARG A 302 3.39 1.04 3.12
C ARG A 302 3.86 -0.08 4.04
N LEU A 303 4.99 0.09 4.71
CA LEU A 303 5.40 -0.82 5.76
C LEU A 303 4.63 -0.52 7.05
N ASN A 304 4.59 0.77 7.44
CA ASN A 304 3.79 1.22 8.59
C ASN A 304 2.29 0.97 8.41
N SER A 305 1.78 0.90 7.18
CA SER A 305 0.38 0.55 6.91
C SER A 305 -0.01 -0.80 7.49
N ILE A 306 0.87 -1.78 7.36
CA ILE A 306 0.65 -3.14 7.86
C ILE A 306 0.60 -3.11 9.38
N VAL A 307 1.53 -2.40 10.02
CA VAL A 307 1.66 -2.37 11.48
C VAL A 307 0.56 -1.52 12.12
N SER A 308 0.01 -0.53 11.42
CA SER A 308 -0.97 0.43 11.94
C SER A 308 -2.26 -0.22 12.47
N GLN A 309 -2.62 -1.41 11.95
CA GLN A 309 -3.80 -2.14 12.39
C GLN A 309 -3.77 -2.51 13.89
N TYR A 310 -2.56 -2.61 14.46
CA TYR A 310 -2.35 -2.90 15.88
C TYR A 310 -2.40 -1.63 16.76
N PHE A 311 -2.76 -0.48 16.20
CA PHE A 311 -2.82 0.81 16.87
C PHE A 311 -4.15 1.52 16.59
N PRO A 312 -5.30 0.94 16.98
CA PRO A 312 -6.60 1.47 16.64
C PRO A 312 -6.78 2.91 17.14
N GLY A 313 -7.12 3.81 16.22
CA GLY A 313 -7.33 5.23 16.52
C GLY A 313 -6.05 6.05 16.76
N GLN A 314 -4.87 5.47 16.51
CA GLN A 314 -3.58 6.16 16.63
C GLN A 314 -2.85 6.17 15.30
N LYS A 315 -2.22 7.30 14.97
CA LYS A 315 -1.25 7.36 13.87
C LYS A 315 0.09 6.87 14.40
N ILE A 316 0.69 5.90 13.71
CA ILE A 316 2.04 5.46 14.06
C ILE A 316 3.10 6.28 13.31
N THR A 317 4.24 6.49 13.95
CA THR A 317 5.41 7.14 13.34
C THR A 317 6.69 6.45 13.80
N SER A 318 7.72 6.51 12.96
CA SER A 318 9.06 6.05 13.30
C SER A 318 10.04 7.19 13.09
N ASN A 319 10.88 7.47 14.07
CA ASN A 319 11.87 8.53 13.99
C ASN A 319 13.25 8.01 14.36
N PHE A 320 14.20 8.13 13.42
CA PHE A 320 15.58 7.76 13.64
C PHE A 320 16.32 8.91 14.31
N LEU A 321 16.79 8.70 15.54
CA LEU A 321 17.48 9.72 16.34
C LEU A 321 18.99 9.80 16.04
N GLY A 322 19.49 8.97 15.13
CA GLY A 322 20.90 8.83 14.81
C GLY A 322 21.53 7.59 15.42
N SER A 323 22.85 7.53 15.36
CA SER A 323 23.62 6.38 15.82
C SER A 323 24.94 6.77 16.47
N ARG A 324 25.54 5.84 17.20
CA ARG A 324 26.93 5.93 17.66
C ARG A 324 27.62 4.58 17.68
N VAL A 325 28.95 4.61 17.63
CA VAL A 325 29.81 3.46 17.89
C VAL A 325 30.37 3.59 19.31
N THR A 326 30.36 2.51 20.07
CA THR A 326 31.02 2.46 21.40
C THR A 326 32.42 1.91 21.26
N GLU A 327 33.39 2.49 21.96
CA GLU A 327 34.79 2.02 21.95
C GLU A 327 35.07 0.82 22.86
N ASP A 328 34.12 0.47 23.75
CA ASP A 328 34.29 -0.64 24.68
C ASP A 328 34.47 -1.97 23.93
N PRO A 329 35.42 -2.84 24.36
CA PRO A 329 35.57 -4.17 23.80
C PRO A 329 34.29 -4.99 23.99
N VAL A 330 33.90 -5.72 22.95
CA VAL A 330 32.77 -6.66 23.01
C VAL A 330 33.33 -8.06 23.21
N PRO A 331 32.80 -8.84 24.17
CA PRO A 331 33.19 -10.24 24.34
C PRO A 331 32.82 -11.06 23.09
N SER A 332 33.48 -12.19 22.87
CA SER A 332 33.15 -13.09 21.75
C SER A 332 31.74 -13.66 21.83
N GLU A 333 31.15 -13.67 23.02
CA GLU A 333 29.76 -14.02 23.29
C GLU A 333 29.12 -12.94 24.15
N VAL A 334 28.01 -12.40 23.69
CA VAL A 334 27.15 -11.46 24.40
C VAL A 334 25.89 -12.19 24.81
N SER A 335 25.78 -12.50 26.10
CA SER A 335 24.56 -13.08 26.67
C SER A 335 23.52 -12.00 26.97
N LYS A 336 22.27 -12.42 27.13
CA LYS A 336 21.19 -11.56 27.64
C LYS A 336 21.57 -10.82 28.93
N GLN A 337 22.14 -11.53 29.89
CA GLN A 337 22.60 -10.92 31.14
C GLN A 337 23.66 -9.83 30.90
N TYR A 338 24.56 -10.02 29.93
CA TYR A 338 25.58 -9.03 29.59
C TYR A 338 24.94 -7.74 29.07
N ILE A 339 24.04 -7.83 28.09
CA ILE A 339 23.43 -6.65 27.48
C ILE A 339 22.54 -5.89 28.48
N GLU A 340 21.75 -6.58 29.31
CA GLU A 340 20.93 -5.93 30.34
C GLU A 340 21.78 -5.22 31.40
N THR A 341 22.92 -5.81 31.78
CA THR A 341 23.88 -5.19 32.69
C THR A 341 24.52 -3.95 32.06
N LEU A 342 24.87 -4.01 30.78
CA LEU A 342 25.42 -2.88 30.03
C LEU A 342 24.41 -1.73 29.95
N ILE A 343 23.16 -2.00 29.57
CA ILE A 343 22.07 -1.01 29.51
C ILE A 343 21.86 -0.35 30.88
N SER A 344 21.78 -1.16 31.95
CA SER A 344 21.63 -0.66 33.32
C SER A 344 22.78 0.27 33.72
N ARG A 345 24.03 -0.11 33.38
CA ARG A 345 25.22 0.69 33.65
C ARG A 345 25.16 2.03 32.91
N MET A 346 24.93 2.00 31.59
CA MET A 346 24.85 3.20 30.75
C MET A 346 23.74 4.14 31.24
N GLY A 347 22.58 3.58 31.56
CA GLY A 347 21.44 4.31 32.11
C GLY A 347 21.75 4.97 33.46
N SER A 348 22.38 4.24 34.38
CA SER A 348 22.81 4.78 35.69
C SER A 348 23.85 5.90 35.58
N GLN A 349 24.64 5.91 34.50
CA GLN A 349 25.63 6.94 34.20
C GLN A 349 25.04 8.15 33.46
N GLY A 350 23.73 8.13 33.15
CA GLY A 350 23.04 9.24 32.51
C GLY A 350 23.22 9.30 30.99
N GLU A 351 23.67 8.21 30.35
CA GLU A 351 23.87 8.19 28.90
C GLU A 351 22.57 8.31 28.09
N PHE A 352 21.43 7.95 28.69
CA PHE A 352 20.11 8.11 28.05
C PHE A 352 19.46 9.46 28.33
N LYS A 353 20.19 10.40 28.95
CA LYS A 353 19.68 11.74 29.22
C LYS A 353 19.38 12.48 27.92
N GLY A 354 18.15 12.99 27.79
CA GLY A 354 17.69 13.72 26.61
C GLY A 354 16.86 12.87 25.64
N PHE A 355 16.79 11.56 25.84
CA PHE A 355 15.87 10.68 25.13
C PHE A 355 14.52 10.60 25.86
N ASP A 356 13.43 10.42 25.11
CA ASP A 356 12.13 10.06 25.67
C ASP A 356 12.07 8.54 25.85
N LEU A 357 12.40 8.07 27.05
CA LEU A 357 12.44 6.64 27.38
C LEU A 357 11.08 5.93 27.28
N ASN A 358 9.97 6.66 27.20
CA ASN A 358 8.66 6.04 26.99
C ASN A 358 8.44 5.58 25.54
N SER A 359 9.23 6.11 24.61
CA SER A 359 9.04 5.92 23.17
C SER A 359 10.32 5.59 22.40
N THR A 360 11.49 5.73 23.03
CA THR A 360 12.79 5.44 22.44
C THR A 360 13.21 4.00 22.70
N VAL A 361 13.52 3.29 21.61
CA VAL A 361 14.17 1.99 21.63
C VAL A 361 15.65 2.18 21.30
N PHE A 362 16.53 1.64 22.14
CA PHE A 362 17.97 1.59 21.86
C PHE A 362 18.28 0.30 21.12
N ASP A 363 18.66 0.41 19.85
CA ASP A 363 18.92 -0.74 18.98
C ASP A 363 20.42 -1.08 18.99
N TYR A 364 20.77 -2.17 19.66
CA TYR A 364 22.15 -2.60 19.89
C TYR A 364 22.60 -3.55 18.78
N MET A 365 23.69 -3.19 18.10
CA MET A 365 24.22 -3.99 17.01
C MET A 365 25.57 -4.58 17.41
N LEU A 366 25.67 -5.92 17.36
CA LEU A 366 26.90 -6.63 17.66
C LEU A 366 27.78 -6.78 16.41
N PRO A 367 29.11 -6.59 16.52
CA PRO A 367 30.00 -6.65 15.37
C PRO A 367 30.26 -8.10 14.92
N LYS A 368 30.94 -8.24 13.78
CA LYS A 368 31.44 -9.52 13.24
C LYS A 368 32.14 -10.35 14.32
N ASN A 369 32.02 -11.67 14.21
CA ASN A 369 32.59 -12.66 15.15
C ASN A 369 32.06 -12.60 16.59
N THR A 370 30.87 -12.01 16.80
CA THR A 370 30.19 -12.02 18.11
C THR A 370 29.01 -12.98 18.08
N ILE A 371 28.92 -13.86 19.07
CA ILE A 371 27.77 -14.74 19.29
C ILE A 371 26.78 -14.02 20.21
N LEU A 372 25.50 -13.99 19.85
CA LEU A 372 24.43 -13.57 20.75
C LEU A 372 23.81 -14.82 21.39
N SER A 373 23.58 -14.78 22.69
CA SER A 373 22.96 -15.90 23.40
C SER A 373 21.89 -15.46 24.41
N THR A 374 20.89 -16.32 24.56
CA THR A 374 19.89 -16.30 25.63
C THR A 374 20.02 -17.57 26.45
N ASP A 375 19.16 -17.75 27.46
CA ASP A 375 19.13 -18.98 28.26
C ASP A 375 18.74 -20.23 27.45
N THR A 376 18.14 -20.05 26.27
CA THR A 376 17.54 -21.15 25.49
C THR A 376 18.04 -21.28 24.06
N SER A 377 18.77 -20.29 23.53
CA SER A 377 19.23 -20.30 22.13
C SER A 377 20.46 -19.42 21.94
N SER A 378 21.18 -19.62 20.84
CA SER A 378 22.25 -18.74 20.38
C SER A 378 22.13 -18.40 18.91
N SER A 379 22.87 -17.39 18.47
CA SER A 379 22.93 -16.98 17.08
C SER A 379 23.51 -18.06 16.17
N LEU A 380 24.27 -19.03 16.70
CA LEU A 380 24.70 -20.20 15.94
C LEU A 380 23.56 -21.17 15.61
N GLU A 381 22.40 -21.00 16.26
CA GLU A 381 21.19 -21.82 16.12
C GLU A 381 20.05 -21.04 15.45
N GLY A 382 20.32 -19.84 14.92
CA GLY A 382 19.35 -19.02 14.19
C GLY A 382 18.75 -17.85 14.98
N LEU A 383 19.21 -17.58 16.21
CA LEU A 383 18.85 -16.36 16.94
C LEU A 383 19.54 -15.14 16.33
N SER A 384 18.85 -14.39 15.48
CA SER A 384 19.40 -13.15 14.91
C SER A 384 19.34 -11.97 15.87
N GLY A 385 18.33 -11.92 16.73
CA GLY A 385 18.07 -10.83 17.64
C GLY A 385 16.98 -11.16 18.64
N TYR A 386 16.71 -10.21 19.53
CA TYR A 386 15.52 -10.15 20.38
C TYR A 386 15.34 -8.70 20.88
N HIS A 387 14.15 -8.40 21.41
CA HIS A 387 13.87 -7.15 22.10
C HIS A 387 13.53 -7.35 23.59
N GLY A 388 13.51 -6.25 24.34
CA GLY A 388 13.28 -6.31 25.76
C GLY A 388 13.21 -4.98 26.50
N SER A 389 13.09 -5.08 27.83
CA SER A 389 12.98 -3.94 28.74
C SER A 389 13.90 -4.10 29.96
N VAL A 390 14.64 -3.03 30.29
CA VAL A 390 15.54 -3.00 31.45
C VAL A 390 15.11 -1.90 32.41
N HIS A 391 14.80 -2.29 33.65
CA HIS A 391 14.53 -1.34 34.73
C HIS A 391 15.80 -1.04 35.51
N PHE A 392 16.14 0.24 35.66
CA PHE A 392 17.32 0.67 36.41
C PHE A 392 17.07 1.98 37.16
N GLN A 393 17.90 2.23 38.17
CA GLN A 393 17.90 3.48 38.92
C GLN A 393 18.68 4.54 38.14
N SER A 394 17.97 5.55 37.62
CA SER A 394 18.57 6.77 37.10
C SER A 394 18.74 7.82 38.21
N PRO A 395 19.49 8.91 37.97
CA PRO A 395 19.54 10.05 38.89
C PRO A 395 18.17 10.65 39.24
N ASP A 396 17.18 10.53 38.35
CA ASP A 396 15.85 11.13 38.48
C ASP A 396 14.78 10.14 38.99
N GLY A 397 15.13 8.87 39.19
CA GLY A 397 14.22 7.83 39.66
C GLY A 397 14.39 6.49 38.95
N MET A 398 13.56 5.51 39.33
CA MET A 398 13.46 4.25 38.58
C MET A 398 12.86 4.52 37.20
N VAL A 399 13.53 4.04 36.16
CA VAL A 399 13.12 4.20 34.76
C VAL A 399 13.28 2.88 34.02
N THR A 400 12.60 2.76 32.88
CA THR A 400 12.71 1.63 31.96
C THR A 400 13.36 2.11 30.67
N ALA A 401 14.34 1.36 30.16
CA ALA A 401 14.80 1.49 28.78
C ALA A 401 14.32 0.29 27.96
N TYR A 402 13.79 0.57 26.79
CA TYR A 402 13.43 -0.43 25.78
C TYR A 402 14.60 -0.62 24.83
N TYR A 403 14.89 -1.86 24.47
CA TYR A 403 16.00 -2.18 23.59
C TYR A 403 15.62 -3.27 22.59
N ALA A 404 16.30 -3.23 21.45
CA ALA A 404 16.47 -4.35 20.55
C ALA A 404 17.95 -4.70 20.52
N ILE A 405 18.30 -5.96 20.24
CA ILE A 405 19.68 -6.36 19.99
C ILE A 405 19.74 -7.35 18.83
N GLY A 406 20.71 -7.17 17.94
CA GLY A 406 20.95 -8.05 16.81
C GLY A 406 22.43 -8.37 16.57
N VAL A 407 22.69 -9.57 16.01
CA VAL A 407 24.04 -9.95 15.54
C VAL A 407 24.33 -9.43 14.15
N TYR A 408 25.61 -9.22 13.87
CA TYR A 408 26.09 -9.14 12.49
C TYR A 408 25.87 -10.49 11.80
N SER A 409 24.76 -10.62 11.08
CA SER A 409 24.33 -11.89 10.54
C SER A 409 25.03 -12.20 9.20
N GLU A 410 25.90 -13.22 9.24
CA GLU A 410 26.80 -13.59 8.16
C GLU A 410 27.16 -15.09 8.19
N ASN A 411 27.74 -15.56 7.08
CA ASN A 411 28.44 -16.84 7.04
C ASN A 411 29.94 -16.58 7.22
N TYR A 412 30.58 -17.25 8.18
CA TYR A 412 31.99 -17.03 8.50
C TYR A 412 32.69 -18.31 8.98
N ASN A 413 33.99 -18.21 9.23
CA ASN A 413 34.78 -19.33 9.76
C ASN A 413 34.93 -19.16 11.27
N TYR A 414 34.48 -20.15 12.05
CA TYR A 414 34.52 -20.10 13.52
C TYR A 414 35.24 -21.33 14.08
N LEU A 415 36.28 -21.11 14.90
CA LEU A 415 37.08 -22.16 15.56
C LEU A 415 37.54 -23.30 14.62
N GLY A 416 37.89 -22.97 13.38
CA GLY A 416 38.35 -23.94 12.38
C GLY A 416 37.23 -24.68 11.63
N VAL A 417 35.96 -24.37 11.91
CA VAL A 417 34.81 -24.79 11.13
C VAL A 417 34.52 -23.73 10.07
N ASN A 418 34.46 -24.14 8.80
CA ASN A 418 34.13 -23.24 7.70
C ASN A 418 32.62 -23.19 7.49
N ASN A 419 32.12 -22.04 7.02
CA ASN A 419 30.69 -21.80 6.74
C ASN A 419 29.77 -21.99 7.95
N VAL A 420 30.18 -21.44 9.10
CA VAL A 420 29.31 -21.30 10.27
C VAL A 420 28.40 -20.10 10.05
N ASN A 421 27.10 -20.29 10.28
CA ASN A 421 26.11 -19.22 10.20
C ASN A 421 26.04 -18.50 11.56
N ASN A 422 26.03 -17.17 11.52
CA ASN A 422 25.69 -16.33 12.67
C ASN A 422 24.33 -15.66 12.41
N GLY A 423 23.35 -15.94 13.25
CA GLY A 423 21.96 -15.54 13.04
C GLY A 423 21.38 -16.17 11.78
N ASN A 424 20.67 -15.35 11.02
CA ASN A 424 19.88 -15.73 9.86
C ASN A 424 20.34 -15.03 8.57
N PRO A 425 21.48 -15.46 7.97
CA PRO A 425 21.98 -14.85 6.75
C PRO A 425 21.13 -15.27 5.54
N VAL A 426 20.16 -14.43 5.18
CA VAL A 426 19.21 -14.66 4.09
C VAL A 426 19.59 -13.90 2.81
N PHE A 427 20.22 -12.74 2.96
CA PHE A 427 20.75 -11.88 1.91
C PHE A 427 22.26 -12.09 1.77
N ASN A 428 22.76 -11.90 0.54
CA ASN A 428 24.19 -12.08 0.21
C ASN A 428 25.09 -11.02 0.87
N GLU A 429 24.56 -9.85 1.17
CA GLU A 429 25.28 -8.78 1.85
C GLU A 429 24.90 -8.79 3.33
N PRO A 430 25.86 -9.00 4.26
CA PRO A 430 25.52 -9.16 5.66
C PRO A 430 24.80 -7.97 6.31
N TRP A 431 25.13 -6.73 5.91
CA TRP A 431 24.46 -5.53 6.42
C TRP A 431 22.94 -5.56 6.16
N LYS A 432 22.48 -6.21 5.07
CA LYS A 432 21.06 -6.38 4.77
C LYS A 432 20.36 -7.31 5.77
N ASN A 433 21.07 -8.34 6.24
CA ASN A 433 20.55 -9.25 7.26
C ASN A 433 20.42 -8.53 8.61
N VAL A 434 21.36 -7.64 8.93
CA VAL A 434 21.29 -6.78 10.13
C VAL A 434 20.07 -5.86 10.04
N VAL A 435 19.85 -5.20 8.90
CA VAL A 435 18.67 -4.34 8.70
C VAL A 435 17.36 -5.13 8.83
N ALA A 436 17.25 -6.30 8.21
CA ALA A 436 16.03 -7.10 8.28
C ALA A 436 15.73 -7.60 9.70
N THR A 437 16.78 -7.96 10.45
CA THR A 437 16.67 -8.33 11.88
C THR A 437 16.24 -7.12 12.71
N ALA A 438 16.94 -5.99 12.62
CA ALA A 438 16.57 -4.79 13.38
C ALA A 438 15.16 -4.30 13.04
N TYR A 439 14.74 -4.37 11.77
CA TYR A 439 13.37 -4.06 11.37
C TYR A 439 12.35 -5.01 12.02
N HIS A 440 12.65 -6.30 12.14
CA HIS A 440 11.83 -7.26 12.86
C HIS A 440 11.69 -6.85 14.34
N GLU A 441 12.81 -6.75 15.05
CA GLU A 441 12.83 -6.46 16.49
C GLU A 441 12.17 -5.12 16.83
N LEU A 442 12.39 -4.09 16.00
CA LEU A 442 11.79 -2.77 16.19
C LEU A 442 10.27 -2.76 15.97
N ASN A 443 9.72 -3.67 15.16
CA ASN A 443 8.27 -3.82 15.03
C ASN A 443 7.67 -4.67 16.14
N GLU A 444 8.38 -5.68 16.63
CA GLU A 444 7.93 -6.48 17.76
C GLU A 444 7.89 -5.66 19.06
N VAL A 445 8.98 -4.98 19.42
CA VAL A 445 9.00 -4.07 20.58
C VAL A 445 7.97 -2.94 20.45
N ARG A 446 7.61 -2.54 19.23
CA ARG A 446 6.55 -1.55 19.00
C ARG A 446 5.20 -2.09 19.45
N THR A 447 4.90 -3.33 19.11
CA THR A 447 3.62 -3.98 19.37
C THR A 447 3.55 -4.71 20.70
N ASP A 448 4.69 -5.03 21.31
CA ASP A 448 4.81 -5.79 22.56
C ASP A 448 6.05 -5.38 23.39
N ALA A 449 6.11 -4.11 23.81
CA ALA A 449 7.31 -3.53 24.41
C ALA A 449 7.74 -4.17 25.76
N ASP A 450 6.77 -4.70 26.51
CA ASP A 450 6.98 -5.26 27.84
C ASP A 450 6.94 -6.81 27.83
N ALA A 451 7.16 -7.45 26.67
CA ALA A 451 7.13 -8.92 26.51
C ALA A 451 8.00 -9.65 27.56
N GLU A 452 9.20 -9.12 27.84
CA GLU A 452 10.08 -9.69 28.87
C GLU A 452 9.52 -9.56 30.29
N ASP A 453 8.80 -8.48 30.60
CA ASP A 453 8.13 -8.33 31.89
C ASP A 453 6.99 -9.32 32.07
N ALA A 454 6.31 -9.68 30.98
CA ALA A 454 5.33 -10.76 31.02
C ALA A 454 5.99 -12.08 31.44
N VAL A 455 7.19 -12.38 30.92
CA VAL A 455 7.97 -13.57 31.30
C VAL A 455 8.49 -13.47 32.75
N ARG A 456 9.12 -12.34 33.12
CA ARG A 456 9.68 -12.11 34.48
C ARG A 456 8.61 -12.23 35.55
N THR A 457 7.43 -11.65 35.32
CA THR A 457 6.36 -11.55 36.31
C THR A 457 5.29 -12.63 36.17
N LYS A 458 5.34 -13.43 35.09
CA LYS A 458 4.30 -14.41 34.71
C LYS A 458 2.91 -13.76 34.58
N ASN A 459 2.86 -12.57 34.03
CA ASN A 459 1.64 -11.77 33.91
C ASN A 459 1.40 -11.35 32.46
N LEU A 460 0.38 -11.94 31.84
CA LEU A 460 0.02 -11.67 30.46
C LEU A 460 -0.48 -10.23 30.22
N ASN A 461 -0.77 -9.45 31.25
CA ASN A 461 -1.15 -8.04 31.08
C ASN A 461 0.01 -7.16 30.61
N TYR A 462 1.25 -7.65 30.66
CA TYR A 462 2.41 -6.96 30.06
C TYR A 462 2.57 -7.29 28.57
N VAL A 463 1.87 -8.31 28.07
CA VAL A 463 1.89 -8.67 26.65
C VAL A 463 1.05 -7.66 25.87
N GLY A 464 1.64 -7.05 24.85
CA GLY A 464 0.99 -6.20 23.88
C GLY A 464 0.17 -7.03 22.90
N TRP A 465 0.61 -7.14 21.66
CA TRP A 465 -0.05 -7.93 20.62
C TRP A 465 0.71 -9.22 20.33
N ASN A 466 0.05 -10.36 20.55
CA ASN A 466 0.56 -11.65 20.11
C ASN A 466 -0.58 -12.61 19.76
N SER A 467 -0.26 -13.71 19.08
CA SER A 467 -1.22 -14.75 18.75
C SER A 467 -1.68 -15.54 19.99
N LEU A 468 -2.67 -16.42 19.84
CA LEU A 468 -3.04 -17.36 20.91
C LEU A 468 -1.91 -18.35 21.24
N GLN A 469 -1.02 -18.57 20.28
CA GLN A 469 0.16 -19.44 20.37
C GLN A 469 1.36 -18.72 20.98
N GLY A 470 1.25 -17.41 21.22
CA GLY A 470 2.30 -16.58 21.82
C GLY A 470 3.29 -16.00 20.83
N GLU A 471 2.96 -15.99 19.53
CA GLU A 471 3.82 -15.47 18.47
C GLU A 471 3.59 -13.97 18.31
N GLU A 472 4.67 -13.20 18.25
CA GLU A 472 4.64 -11.78 17.98
C GLU A 472 4.44 -11.50 16.47
N ILE A 473 4.38 -10.21 16.09
CA ILE A 473 4.09 -9.78 14.71
C ILE A 473 5.11 -10.32 13.69
N GLY A 474 6.35 -10.55 14.11
CA GLY A 474 7.43 -11.06 13.26
C GLY A 474 7.64 -12.58 13.34
N ASP A 475 7.27 -13.22 14.45
CA ASP A 475 7.50 -14.65 14.70
C ASP A 475 6.85 -15.60 13.69
N TYR A 476 5.52 -15.50 13.53
CA TYR A 476 4.76 -16.44 12.70
C TYR A 476 5.25 -16.45 11.23
N PRO A 477 5.50 -15.30 10.57
CA PRO A 477 6.10 -15.27 9.24
C PRO A 477 7.37 -16.12 9.08
N ILE A 478 8.30 -16.09 10.05
CA ILE A 478 9.52 -16.91 10.00
C ILE A 478 9.18 -18.39 10.11
N LYS A 479 8.31 -18.74 11.06
CA LYS A 479 7.91 -20.11 11.34
C LYS A 479 7.21 -20.77 10.13
N GLU A 480 6.27 -20.07 9.51
CA GLU A 480 5.51 -20.57 8.36
C GLU A 480 6.40 -20.77 7.13
N ALA A 481 7.46 -19.96 6.97
CA ALA A 481 8.42 -20.13 5.89
C ALA A 481 9.27 -21.43 5.99
N ASN A 482 9.04 -22.30 6.99
CA ASN A 482 9.81 -23.50 7.31
C ASN A 482 11.31 -23.23 7.50
N GLY A 483 11.63 -22.06 8.08
CA GLY A 483 13.02 -21.62 8.20
C GLY A 483 13.63 -21.19 6.86
N ILE A 484 14.81 -20.57 6.94
CA ILE A 484 15.37 -19.81 5.83
C ILE A 484 15.92 -20.73 4.75
N THR A 485 15.27 -20.74 3.59
CA THR A 485 15.78 -21.36 2.37
C THR A 485 15.96 -20.30 1.27
N PHE A 486 16.80 -20.60 0.26
CA PHE A 486 17.01 -19.74 -0.90
C PHE A 486 15.66 -19.51 -1.62
N ASN A 487 15.27 -18.25 -1.86
CA ASN A 487 13.89 -17.79 -2.16
C ASN A 487 12.94 -17.78 -0.96
N ASN A 488 13.38 -17.18 0.15
CA ASN A 488 12.55 -17.05 1.35
C ASN A 488 11.30 -16.18 1.05
N PRO A 489 10.07 -16.68 1.29
CA PRO A 489 8.84 -15.95 1.00
C PRO A 489 8.61 -14.73 1.92
N VAL A 490 9.30 -14.64 3.06
CA VAL A 490 9.12 -13.58 4.06
C VAL A 490 10.30 -12.62 4.21
N PHE A 491 11.53 -12.99 3.80
CA PHE A 491 12.64 -12.05 3.75
C PHE A 491 12.86 -11.55 2.33
N ARG A 492 12.59 -10.27 2.09
CA ARG A 492 12.58 -9.69 0.74
C ARG A 492 13.14 -8.27 0.72
N GLU A 493 13.68 -7.90 -0.44
CA GLU A 493 13.94 -6.50 -0.75
C GLU A 493 12.67 -5.85 -1.29
N ILE A 494 12.15 -4.89 -0.54
CA ILE A 494 10.88 -4.23 -0.81
C ILE A 494 11.16 -2.83 -1.37
N PRO A 495 10.61 -2.46 -2.53
CA PRO A 495 10.66 -1.08 -3.01
C PRO A 495 10.11 -0.12 -1.97
N LEU A 496 10.75 1.02 -1.75
CA LEU A 496 10.22 2.09 -0.90
C LEU A 496 9.06 2.81 -1.60
N ALA A 497 8.07 3.25 -0.83
CA ALA A 497 6.89 3.96 -1.31
C ALA A 497 7.20 5.31 -1.96
N ASN A 498 8.34 5.90 -1.59
CA ASN A 498 8.86 7.14 -2.18
C ASN A 498 9.63 6.91 -3.50
N GLY A 499 9.80 5.64 -3.92
CA GLY A 499 10.54 5.27 -5.14
C GLY A 499 12.07 5.31 -5.03
N GLN A 500 12.64 5.52 -3.83
CA GLN A 500 14.10 5.65 -3.62
C GLN A 500 14.81 4.30 -3.40
N GLY A 501 14.57 3.33 -4.28
CA GLY A 501 15.20 2.01 -4.22
C GLY A 501 14.43 1.00 -3.37
N THR A 502 15.15 0.00 -2.85
CA THR A 502 14.59 -1.11 -2.07
C THR A 502 15.21 -1.17 -0.67
N VAL A 503 14.49 -1.75 0.28
CA VAL A 503 14.97 -2.04 1.63
C VAL A 503 14.84 -3.54 1.95
N PRO A 504 15.85 -4.18 2.54
CA PRO A 504 15.76 -5.56 2.98
C PRO A 504 14.95 -5.63 4.28
N ILE A 505 13.81 -6.32 4.25
CA ILE A 505 12.99 -6.49 5.44
C ILE A 505 12.50 -7.93 5.57
N GLN A 506 12.05 -8.25 6.78
CA GLN A 506 11.13 -9.35 6.99
C GLN A 506 9.69 -8.84 6.90
N LEU A 507 8.82 -9.56 6.18
CA LEU A 507 7.38 -9.29 6.18
C LEU A 507 6.79 -9.53 7.57
N GLN A 508 5.87 -8.64 7.94
CA GLN A 508 5.16 -8.66 9.21
C GLN A 508 3.80 -9.35 9.04
N TYR A 509 3.30 -9.97 10.10
CA TYR A 509 1.95 -10.53 10.13
C TYR A 509 0.90 -9.43 10.08
N SER A 510 -0.21 -9.69 9.39
CA SER A 510 -1.37 -8.83 9.32
C SER A 510 -2.63 -9.62 9.57
N ASN A 511 -3.37 -9.27 10.60
CA ASN A 511 -4.71 -9.82 10.85
C ASN A 511 -5.66 -9.56 9.68
N ALA A 512 -5.44 -8.49 8.91
CA ALA A 512 -6.30 -8.19 7.77
C ALA A 512 -6.21 -9.16 6.59
N VAL A 513 -5.07 -9.85 6.44
CA VAL A 513 -4.92 -10.94 5.45
C VAL A 513 -4.64 -12.28 6.10
N HIS A 514 -4.71 -12.34 7.42
CA HIS A 514 -4.40 -13.50 8.25
C HIS A 514 -3.04 -14.12 7.90
N GLY A 515 -1.99 -13.31 7.73
CA GLY A 515 -0.70 -13.84 7.31
C GLY A 515 0.39 -12.82 7.05
N PRO A 516 1.60 -13.30 6.65
CA PRO A 516 2.70 -12.43 6.24
C PRO A 516 2.26 -11.58 5.05
N THR A 517 2.41 -10.26 5.16
CA THR A 517 1.84 -9.34 4.16
C THR A 517 2.87 -8.77 3.22
N ASP A 518 2.55 -8.78 1.93
CA ASP A 518 3.28 -8.11 0.86
C ASP A 518 2.88 -6.63 0.73
N PRO A 519 3.73 -5.69 1.16
CA PRO A 519 3.48 -4.24 1.07
C PRO A 519 3.55 -3.70 -0.37
N THR A 520 4.06 -4.46 -1.34
CA THR A 520 4.29 -3.98 -2.72
C THR A 520 3.05 -4.01 -3.59
N THR A 521 2.04 -4.76 -3.17
CA THR A 521 0.74 -4.87 -3.83
C THR A 521 -0.20 -3.71 -3.52
N VAL A 522 0.26 -2.77 -2.67
CA VAL A 522 -0.30 -1.43 -2.49
C VAL A 522 0.20 -0.57 -3.64
N SER A 523 -0.39 -0.74 -4.83
CA SER A 523 -0.06 -0.01 -6.07
C SER A 523 -1.05 1.10 -6.36
#